data_AF-A0A0V0ZKP6-F1
#
_entry.id   AF-A0A0V0ZKP6-F1
#
_cell.length_a   1.000
_cell.length_b   1.000
_cell.length_c   1.000
_cell.angle_alpha   90.00
_cell.angle_beta   90.00
_cell.angle_gamma   90.00
#
_symmetry.space_group_name_H-M   'P 1'
#
loop_
_entity.id
_entity.type
_entity.pdbx_description
1 polymer ?
#
loop_
_entity_poly.entity_id
_entity_poly.type
_entity_poly.pdbx_seq_one_letter_code
_entity_poly.pdbx_strand_id
1 'polypeptide(L)'
;LDNFVMNRLTGDYFERTLYKIFVSMDKHTNAEQLAQVLRVDLNLVLNAISVFYRLGIAYRAPSELEIQPNRSTDVGLNSSTKQSGEGSLVDLFYDEMISDCNSKLSLQNQNIHSNADMCTSSTVDNLESKRIAFMFDSSLTAILMMGNLSNGLKCHAVTLFEVGKLGDESLNSFLSDLAEAPCLTDVEMERHNEYLQVLRCTIEYLRSFAELDLIRCGSLLGLDSAARMRLLCKNYRLLISMAPLRIDVSLINPSAVATIGSLNAEFTSPWFQLYIYKTIGSGPLSLLLRRGTRLKCLPNPFKKYSHLIVTSWAHDPTVITINSCLFTINEMLQHNAVFVQATNCSLEDLQILHIPFPESVQKRTVDEESTTTTTTTTTTGSLEQHPYFWKIVELLDLTATCGYVTMIRIGCSSKLHCGKSPKEAEGEDGKKRGLMMTFGPSAMNSKDPRKTPSTCNSDTVDHYCCWTLYDCIFGVPLFDKRLNESICEKLLTFQLVNSTNAKSLLTSNTNLLHQVKAFIANYQAESVPQPRHGDDNAAPYPEVNLLYHEGEVTIWDV
;
A
#
# COMPACT_ATOMS: atom_id res chain seq x y z
N LEU A 1 -1.02 5.75 -23.90
CA LEU A 1 -2.23 6.33 -23.27
C LEU A 1 -1.75 7.63 -22.65
N ASP A 2 -1.56 8.67 -23.46
CA ASP A 2 -0.71 9.79 -23.06
C ASP A 2 -1.56 11.07 -22.99
N ASN A 3 -1.47 11.81 -21.87
CA ASN A 3 -2.09 13.13 -21.65
C ASN A 3 -3.61 13.17 -21.43
N PHE A 4 -4.23 12.11 -20.91
CA PHE A 4 -5.66 12.16 -20.54
C PHE A 4 -5.87 12.92 -19.22
N VAL A 5 -6.61 14.04 -19.28
CA VAL A 5 -7.07 14.80 -18.11
C VAL A 5 -8.54 15.15 -18.32
N MET A 6 -9.36 14.84 -17.33
CA MET A 6 -10.79 15.15 -17.35
C MET A 6 -11.17 15.76 -16.00
N ASN A 7 -11.81 16.92 -16.02
CA ASN A 7 -12.30 17.55 -14.81
C ASN A 7 -13.46 16.72 -14.27
N ARG A 8 -13.37 16.29 -13.01
CA ARG A 8 -14.43 15.51 -12.38
C ARG A 8 -15.66 16.37 -12.15
N LEU A 9 -16.63 16.31 -13.05
CA LEU A 9 -17.89 17.02 -12.90
C LEU A 9 -18.83 16.14 -12.05
N THR A 10 -19.28 16.69 -10.93
CA THR A 10 -20.21 15.96 -10.06
C THR A 10 -21.56 15.81 -10.78
N GLY A 11 -21.93 14.56 -11.08
CA GLY A 11 -23.27 14.21 -11.54
C GLY A 11 -23.40 13.66 -12.96
N ASP A 12 -22.33 13.64 -13.78
CA ASP A 12 -22.40 13.00 -15.09
C ASP A 12 -22.21 11.48 -15.00
N TYR A 13 -23.26 10.73 -15.35
CA TYR A 13 -23.24 9.27 -15.41
C TYR A 13 -22.31 8.74 -16.51
N PHE A 14 -22.21 9.44 -17.65
CA PHE A 14 -21.38 9.02 -18.76
C PHE A 14 -19.90 9.15 -18.40
N GLU A 15 -19.49 10.28 -17.83
CA GLU A 15 -18.15 10.50 -17.27
C GLU A 15 -17.75 9.37 -16.30
N ARG A 16 -18.63 9.06 -15.35
CA ARG A 16 -18.39 8.00 -14.37
C ARG A 16 -18.22 6.63 -15.03
N THR A 17 -18.96 6.38 -16.10
CA THR A 17 -18.83 5.12 -16.85
C THR A 17 -17.55 5.07 -17.68
N LEU A 18 -17.13 6.19 -18.28
CA LEU A 18 -15.84 6.30 -18.95
C LEU A 18 -14.70 5.93 -18.00
N TYR A 19 -14.65 6.50 -16.79
CA TYR A 19 -13.62 6.14 -15.80
C TYR A 19 -13.64 4.66 -15.40
N LYS A 20 -14.83 4.07 -15.21
CA LYS A 20 -14.95 2.63 -14.89
C LYS A 20 -14.38 1.75 -16.00
N ILE A 21 -14.71 2.08 -17.25
CA ILE A 21 -14.21 1.38 -18.43
C ILE A 21 -12.70 1.58 -18.53
N PHE A 22 -12.22 2.82 -18.37
CA PHE A 22 -10.79 3.17 -18.46
C PHE A 22 -9.92 2.35 -17.50
N VAL A 23 -10.28 2.28 -16.22
CA VAL A 23 -9.55 1.49 -15.20
C VAL A 23 -9.56 -0.01 -15.51
N SER A 24 -10.62 -0.46 -16.19
CA SER A 24 -10.87 -1.88 -16.46
C SER A 24 -10.37 -2.36 -17.81
N MET A 25 -9.93 -1.44 -18.67
CA MET A 25 -9.40 -1.77 -20.00
C MET A 25 -8.09 -2.54 -19.89
N ASP A 26 -7.97 -3.56 -20.74
CA ASP A 26 -6.77 -4.37 -20.87
C ASP A 26 -6.69 -4.95 -22.28
N LYS A 27 -5.46 -5.23 -22.75
CA LYS A 27 -5.19 -5.78 -24.09
C LYS A 27 -5.85 -7.14 -24.34
N HIS A 28 -6.03 -7.91 -23.26
CA HIS A 28 -6.58 -9.27 -23.30
C HIS A 28 -8.10 -9.33 -23.07
N THR A 29 -8.77 -8.18 -22.90
CA THR A 29 -10.20 -8.12 -22.60
C THR A 29 -10.98 -7.54 -23.78
N ASN A 30 -11.90 -8.33 -24.34
CA ASN A 30 -12.81 -7.86 -25.38
C ASN A 30 -13.97 -7.02 -24.78
N ALA A 31 -14.68 -6.27 -25.62
CA ALA A 31 -15.76 -5.38 -25.18
C ALA A 31 -16.92 -6.13 -24.47
N GLU A 32 -17.23 -7.35 -24.91
CA GLU A 32 -18.28 -8.19 -24.31
C GLU A 32 -17.93 -8.65 -22.90
N GLN A 33 -16.71 -9.16 -22.71
CA GLN A 33 -16.21 -9.53 -21.40
C GLN A 33 -16.09 -8.31 -20.49
N LEU A 34 -15.72 -7.14 -21.03
CA LEU A 34 -15.67 -5.90 -20.26
C LEU A 34 -17.05 -5.50 -19.74
N ALA A 35 -18.07 -5.58 -20.61
CA ALA A 35 -19.46 -5.38 -20.25
C ALA A 35 -19.92 -6.37 -19.15
N GLN A 36 -19.53 -7.65 -19.27
CA GLN A 36 -19.84 -8.67 -18.27
C GLN A 36 -19.16 -8.42 -16.92
N VAL A 37 -17.87 -8.04 -16.92
CA VAL A 37 -17.10 -7.73 -15.71
C VAL A 37 -17.69 -6.51 -15.00
N LEU A 38 -18.02 -5.45 -15.74
CA LEU A 38 -18.55 -4.21 -15.18
C LEU A 38 -20.07 -4.23 -14.92
N ARG A 39 -20.79 -5.22 -15.47
CA ARG A 39 -22.26 -5.26 -15.51
C ARG A 39 -22.86 -3.98 -16.07
N VAL A 40 -22.29 -3.52 -17.17
CA VAL A 40 -22.76 -2.37 -17.96
C VAL A 40 -23.27 -2.89 -19.29
N ASP A 41 -24.27 -2.23 -19.88
CA ASP A 41 -24.77 -2.60 -21.21
C ASP A 41 -23.64 -2.54 -22.26
N LEU A 42 -23.58 -3.56 -23.12
CA LEU A 42 -22.58 -3.70 -24.17
C LEU A 42 -22.58 -2.48 -25.09
N ASN A 43 -23.76 -1.95 -25.44
CA ASN A 43 -23.87 -0.75 -26.28
C ASN A 43 -23.19 0.46 -25.64
N LEU A 44 -23.34 0.61 -24.32
CA LEU A 44 -22.73 1.73 -23.61
C LEU A 44 -21.21 1.59 -23.51
N VAL A 45 -20.71 0.35 -23.39
CA VAL A 45 -19.28 0.03 -23.46
C VAL A 45 -18.72 0.32 -24.86
N LEU A 46 -19.42 -0.09 -25.93
CA LEU A 46 -19.03 0.19 -27.31
C LEU A 46 -19.01 1.69 -27.60
N ASN A 47 -20.00 2.44 -27.11
CA ASN A 47 -20.06 3.90 -27.25
C ASN A 47 -18.88 4.57 -26.55
N ALA A 48 -18.54 4.14 -25.34
CA ALA A 48 -17.38 4.64 -24.61
C ALA A 48 -16.06 4.33 -25.33
N ILE A 49 -15.89 3.09 -25.80
CA ILE A 49 -14.71 2.68 -26.58
C ILE A 49 -14.60 3.49 -27.87
N SER A 50 -15.72 3.76 -28.56
CA SER A 50 -15.76 4.60 -29.76
C SER A 50 -15.29 6.03 -29.46
N VAL A 51 -15.69 6.60 -28.32
CA VAL A 51 -15.19 7.92 -27.86
C VAL A 51 -13.68 7.85 -27.60
N PHE A 52 -13.18 6.79 -26.94
CA PHE A 52 -11.75 6.64 -26.71
C PHE A 52 -10.94 6.50 -28.01
N TYR A 53 -11.46 5.82 -29.03
CA TYR A 53 -10.83 5.77 -30.35
C TYR A 53 -10.81 7.12 -31.04
N ARG A 54 -11.93 7.86 -31.02
CA ARG A 54 -12.01 9.19 -31.65
C ARG A 54 -11.10 10.22 -30.98
N LEU A 55 -10.92 10.10 -29.67
CA LEU A 55 -10.00 10.94 -28.90
C LEU A 55 -8.54 10.49 -29.03
N GLY A 56 -8.25 9.38 -29.71
CA GLY A 56 -6.90 8.82 -29.83
C GLY A 56 -6.33 8.27 -28.51
N ILE A 57 -7.21 8.03 -27.52
CA ILE A 57 -6.83 7.53 -26.20
C ILE A 57 -6.58 6.02 -26.29
N ALA A 58 -7.45 5.29 -26.97
CA ALA A 58 -7.33 3.86 -27.19
C ALA A 58 -6.94 3.55 -28.63
N TYR A 59 -6.36 2.37 -28.86
CA TYR A 59 -6.17 1.79 -30.18
C TYR A 59 -6.65 0.33 -30.15
N ARG A 60 -7.14 -0.16 -31.30
CA ARG A 60 -7.48 -1.57 -31.43
C ARG A 60 -6.18 -2.36 -31.47
N ALA A 61 -6.02 -3.32 -30.56
CA ALA A 61 -4.88 -4.23 -30.63
C ALA A 61 -4.93 -4.98 -31.98
N PRO A 62 -3.82 -5.06 -32.73
CA PRO A 62 -3.78 -5.86 -33.95
C PRO A 62 -4.11 -7.30 -33.59
N SER A 63 -4.99 -7.95 -34.36
CA SER A 63 -5.25 -9.37 -34.13
C SER A 63 -3.98 -10.15 -34.43
N GLU A 64 -3.63 -11.17 -33.64
CA GLU A 64 -2.44 -12.02 -33.85
C GLU A 64 -2.36 -12.63 -35.27
N LEU A 65 -3.48 -12.64 -36.00
CA LEU A 65 -3.59 -13.08 -37.40
C LEU A 65 -3.14 -12.03 -38.45
N GLU A 66 -2.83 -10.79 -38.06
CA GLU A 66 -2.41 -9.72 -38.98
C GLU A 66 -0.87 -9.54 -39.05
N ILE A 67 -0.10 -10.34 -38.32
CA ILE A 67 1.37 -10.37 -38.44
C ILE A 67 1.76 -11.30 -39.60
N GLN A 68 1.43 -10.90 -40.82
CA GLN A 68 2.18 -11.32 -42.01
C GLN A 68 2.94 -10.08 -42.52
N PRO A 69 4.28 -10.12 -42.59
CA PRO A 69 5.05 -8.99 -43.07
C PRO A 69 4.93 -8.99 -44.59
N ASN A 70 3.99 -8.19 -45.14
CA ASN A 70 4.10 -7.58 -46.46
C ASN A 70 2.84 -6.78 -46.80
N ARG A 71 2.85 -5.49 -46.42
CA ARG A 71 2.53 -4.41 -47.36
C ARG A 71 2.94 -3.08 -46.73
N SER A 72 3.98 -2.49 -47.31
CA SER A 72 4.28 -1.07 -47.20
C SER A 72 3.04 -0.25 -47.56
N THR A 73 2.50 0.49 -46.59
CA THR A 73 1.62 1.62 -46.87
C THR A 73 2.23 2.86 -46.22
N ASP A 74 2.98 3.59 -47.04
CA ASP A 74 3.17 5.02 -46.89
C ASP A 74 1.79 5.68 -46.80
N VAL A 75 1.44 6.22 -45.65
CA VAL A 75 0.27 7.11 -45.52
C VAL A 75 0.78 8.54 -45.66
N GLY A 76 0.99 8.95 -46.90
CA GLY A 76 1.09 10.35 -47.27
C GLY A 76 -0.27 11.02 -47.12
N LEU A 77 -0.32 12.11 -46.36
CA LEU A 77 -1.43 13.06 -46.38
C LEU A 77 -1.69 13.48 -47.83
N ASN A 78 -2.89 13.23 -48.35
CA ASN A 78 -3.42 14.02 -49.45
C ASN A 78 -4.92 14.25 -49.28
N SER A 79 -5.22 15.52 -49.03
CA SER A 79 -6.52 16.15 -49.11
C SER A 79 -7.12 16.05 -50.51
N SER A 80 -8.46 15.99 -50.54
CA SER A 80 -9.38 16.31 -51.65
C SER A 80 -9.88 15.10 -52.45
N THR A 81 -11.14 14.73 -52.25
CA THR A 81 -12.15 14.74 -53.33
C THR A 81 -13.54 14.80 -52.68
N LYS A 82 -14.29 15.85 -53.02
CA LYS A 82 -15.71 16.03 -52.70
C LYS A 82 -16.53 15.01 -53.49
N GLN A 83 -17.44 14.30 -52.84
CA GLN A 83 -18.73 13.94 -53.42
C GLN A 83 -19.78 13.80 -52.32
N SER A 84 -20.96 14.31 -52.66
CA SER A 84 -22.09 14.67 -51.83
C SER A 84 -22.92 13.47 -51.38
N GLY A 85 -23.16 13.38 -50.08
CA GLY A 85 -24.17 12.57 -49.44
C GLY A 85 -24.12 12.89 -47.95
N GLU A 86 -25.15 13.52 -47.40
CA GLU A 86 -25.31 13.75 -45.97
C GLU A 86 -25.48 12.39 -45.27
N GLY A 87 -24.36 11.73 -44.99
CA GLY A 87 -24.26 10.56 -44.14
C GLY A 87 -23.18 10.86 -43.12
N SER A 88 -23.57 10.91 -41.85
CA SER A 88 -22.62 11.14 -40.75
C SER A 88 -21.56 10.04 -40.78
N LEU A 89 -20.26 10.41 -40.74
CA LEU A 89 -19.14 9.47 -40.52
C LEU A 89 -19.30 8.59 -39.27
N VAL A 90 -20.30 8.90 -38.44
CA VAL A 90 -20.77 8.12 -37.29
C VAL A 90 -21.37 6.77 -37.71
N ASP A 91 -22.04 6.66 -38.86
CA ASP A 91 -22.75 5.42 -39.25
C ASP A 91 -21.81 4.33 -39.78
N LEU A 92 -20.77 4.68 -40.54
CA LEU A 92 -19.89 3.70 -41.18
C LEU A 92 -19.02 2.90 -40.20
N PHE A 93 -18.55 3.53 -39.11
CA PHE A 93 -17.80 2.84 -38.05
C PHE A 93 -18.71 2.14 -37.03
N TYR A 94 -19.95 2.63 -36.85
CA TYR A 94 -20.96 1.95 -36.03
C TYR A 94 -21.40 0.63 -36.68
N ASP A 95 -21.67 0.65 -37.99
CA ASP A 95 -22.16 -0.54 -38.72
C ASP A 95 -21.11 -1.65 -38.83
N GLU A 96 -19.84 -1.32 -39.05
CA GLU A 96 -18.77 -2.33 -39.13
C GLU A 96 -18.52 -3.02 -37.78
N MET A 97 -18.56 -2.26 -36.68
CA MET A 97 -18.37 -2.78 -35.32
C MET A 97 -19.58 -3.59 -34.83
N ILE A 98 -20.81 -3.18 -35.17
CA ILE A 98 -22.05 -3.91 -34.83
C ILE A 98 -22.22 -5.17 -35.71
N SER A 99 -21.82 -5.13 -36.98
CA SER A 99 -21.86 -6.28 -37.90
C SER A 99 -20.97 -7.44 -37.40
N ASP A 100 -19.77 -7.13 -36.91
CA ASP A 100 -18.85 -8.11 -36.31
C ASP A 100 -19.39 -8.71 -34.99
N CYS A 101 -20.15 -7.94 -34.21
CA CYS A 101 -20.77 -8.42 -32.96
C CYS A 101 -22.04 -9.25 -33.20
N ASN A 102 -22.91 -8.84 -34.12
CA ASN A 102 -24.16 -9.56 -34.42
C ASN A 102 -23.93 -10.89 -35.14
N SER A 103 -22.88 -11.00 -35.97
CA SER A 103 -22.52 -12.26 -36.63
C SER A 103 -22.14 -13.34 -35.61
N LYS A 104 -21.48 -12.97 -34.50
CA LYS A 104 -21.09 -13.88 -33.42
C LYS A 104 -22.24 -14.20 -32.44
N LEU A 105 -23.16 -13.25 -32.20
CA LEU A 105 -24.31 -13.45 -31.31
C LEU A 105 -25.34 -14.47 -31.84
N SER A 106 -25.41 -14.63 -33.17
CA SER A 106 -26.37 -15.55 -33.82
C SER A 106 -26.09 -17.04 -33.61
N LEU A 107 -24.90 -17.40 -33.09
CA LEU A 107 -24.49 -18.79 -32.87
C LEU A 107 -24.59 -19.28 -31.40
N GLN A 108 -25.00 -18.44 -30.45
CA GLN A 108 -25.01 -18.79 -29.00
C GLN A 108 -26.39 -18.82 -28.33
N ASN A 109 -27.49 -18.59 -29.05
CA ASN A 109 -28.84 -18.54 -28.47
C ASN A 109 -29.51 -19.90 -28.19
N GLN A 110 -28.73 -20.95 -27.88
CA GLN A 110 -29.25 -22.19 -27.30
C GLN A 110 -28.33 -22.67 -26.18
N ASN A 111 -28.50 -22.11 -24.98
CA ASN A 111 -28.39 -22.81 -23.68
C ASN A 111 -28.42 -21.79 -22.52
N ILE A 112 -29.63 -21.41 -22.11
CA ILE A 112 -29.84 -20.71 -20.84
C ILE A 112 -30.34 -21.75 -19.83
N HIS A 113 -29.46 -22.26 -18.98
CA HIS A 113 -29.83 -22.71 -17.62
C HIS A 113 -28.63 -22.68 -16.66
N SER A 114 -28.84 -21.94 -15.56
CA SER A 114 -28.21 -22.01 -14.22
C SER A 114 -26.71 -22.26 -14.10
N ASN A 115 -25.94 -21.24 -13.71
CA ASN A 115 -24.66 -21.41 -13.00
C ASN A 115 -24.50 -20.30 -11.94
N ALA A 116 -25.08 -20.55 -10.77
CA ALA A 116 -24.60 -19.99 -9.52
C ALA A 116 -23.57 -21.00 -8.98
N ASP A 117 -22.32 -20.87 -9.44
CA ASP A 117 -21.09 -21.47 -8.86
C ASP A 117 -19.97 -21.29 -9.89
N MET A 118 -19.25 -20.16 -9.84
CA MET A 118 -18.08 -19.95 -10.72
C MET A 118 -16.99 -19.22 -9.95
N CYS A 119 -16.36 -19.92 -9.00
CA CYS A 119 -15.15 -19.43 -8.32
C CYS A 119 -14.12 -20.51 -7.95
N THR A 120 -14.19 -21.74 -8.49
CA THR A 120 -13.27 -22.82 -8.04
C THR A 120 -12.63 -23.68 -9.13
N SER A 121 -12.77 -23.37 -10.42
CA SER A 121 -12.17 -24.17 -11.50
C SER A 121 -11.44 -23.33 -12.55
N SER A 122 -10.41 -22.58 -12.14
CA SER A 122 -9.39 -22.14 -13.10
C SER A 122 -8.35 -23.26 -13.27
N THR A 123 -8.30 -23.88 -14.44
CA THR A 123 -7.22 -24.76 -14.88
C THR A 123 -5.86 -24.06 -14.69
N VAL A 124 -4.83 -24.82 -14.29
CA VAL A 124 -3.49 -24.32 -13.95
C VAL A 124 -2.88 -23.47 -15.09
N ASP A 125 -3.17 -23.83 -16.35
CA ASP A 125 -2.69 -23.14 -17.56
C ASP A 125 -3.20 -21.69 -17.70
N ASN A 126 -4.34 -21.34 -17.09
CA ASN A 126 -4.90 -19.98 -17.14
C ASN A 126 -4.34 -19.03 -16.07
N LEU A 127 -3.56 -19.53 -15.11
CA LEU A 127 -2.99 -18.71 -14.03
C LEU A 127 -1.62 -18.13 -14.42
N GLU A 128 -0.88 -18.80 -15.30
CA GLU A 128 0.43 -18.35 -15.76
C GLU A 128 0.35 -17.22 -16.79
N SER A 129 -0.76 -17.10 -17.52
CA SER A 129 -1.02 -16.00 -18.46
C SER A 129 -1.49 -14.71 -17.78
N LYS A 130 -1.79 -14.74 -16.47
CA LYS A 130 -2.27 -13.57 -15.72
C LYS A 130 -1.13 -12.71 -15.19
N ARG A 131 -1.38 -11.39 -15.16
CA ARG A 131 -0.41 -10.37 -14.76
C ARG A 131 -0.22 -10.28 -13.25
N ILE A 132 0.82 -9.57 -12.85
CA ILE A 132 0.98 -9.04 -11.50
C ILE A 132 0.45 -7.60 -11.48
N ALA A 133 -0.28 -7.22 -10.42
CA ALA A 133 -0.62 -5.83 -10.17
C ALA A 133 0.17 -5.29 -8.98
N PHE A 134 0.83 -4.14 -9.14
CA PHE A 134 1.42 -3.38 -8.05
C PHE A 134 0.48 -2.25 -7.61
N MET A 135 -0.01 -2.35 -6.38
CA MET A 135 -1.03 -1.52 -5.78
C MET A 135 -0.39 -0.38 -4.99
N PHE A 136 -0.76 0.87 -5.32
CA PHE A 136 -0.22 2.06 -4.66
C PHE A 136 -1.32 3.06 -4.25
N ASP A 137 -0.99 3.96 -3.32
CA ASP A 137 -1.90 5.03 -2.85
C ASP A 137 -1.54 6.41 -3.44
N SER A 138 -2.27 7.45 -3.07
CA SER A 138 -2.02 8.79 -3.60
C SER A 138 -0.66 9.40 -3.21
N SER A 139 0.05 8.84 -2.23
CA SER A 139 1.36 9.36 -1.83
C SER A 139 2.40 9.16 -2.92
N LEU A 140 2.35 8.05 -3.66
CA LEU A 140 3.24 7.82 -4.80
C LEU A 140 3.03 8.87 -5.89
N THR A 141 1.77 9.13 -6.26
CA THR A 141 1.45 10.17 -7.25
C THR A 141 1.82 11.57 -6.77
N ALA A 142 1.68 11.85 -5.47
CA ALA A 142 2.09 13.14 -4.91
C ALA A 142 3.61 13.32 -5.06
N ILE A 143 4.38 12.28 -4.76
CA ILE A 143 5.85 12.29 -4.94
C ILE A 143 6.19 12.54 -6.41
N LEU A 144 5.61 11.80 -7.34
CA LEU A 144 5.88 11.99 -8.78
C LEU A 144 5.42 13.34 -9.35
N MET A 145 4.58 14.09 -8.63
CA MET A 145 4.14 15.44 -9.00
C MET A 145 4.93 16.55 -8.31
N MET A 146 5.70 16.22 -7.27
CA MET A 146 6.53 17.16 -6.54
C MET A 146 7.88 17.35 -7.23
N GLY A 147 8.41 18.58 -7.18
CA GLY A 147 9.76 18.87 -7.65
C GLY A 147 9.89 19.19 -9.15
N ASN A 148 11.13 19.38 -9.57
CA ASN A 148 11.50 19.73 -10.95
C ASN A 148 11.74 18.47 -11.80
N LEU A 149 10.75 17.58 -11.82
CA LEU A 149 10.77 16.35 -12.62
C LEU A 149 10.54 16.65 -14.11
N SER A 150 10.99 15.73 -14.97
CA SER A 150 10.80 15.80 -16.41
C SER A 150 9.31 15.90 -16.75
N ASN A 151 8.98 16.55 -17.87
CA ASN A 151 7.59 16.68 -18.28
C ASN A 151 6.96 15.31 -18.59
N GLY A 152 7.73 14.36 -19.11
CA GLY A 152 7.30 12.97 -19.32
C GLY A 152 6.87 12.29 -18.01
N LEU A 153 7.69 12.39 -16.97
CA LEU A 153 7.36 11.81 -15.67
C LEU A 153 6.11 12.43 -15.04
N LYS A 154 5.93 13.75 -15.20
CA LYS A 154 4.71 14.45 -14.77
C LYS A 154 3.47 13.99 -15.55
N CYS A 155 3.58 13.76 -16.86
CA CYS A 155 2.48 13.20 -17.65
C CYS A 155 2.08 11.79 -17.17
N HIS A 156 3.05 10.93 -16.85
CA HIS A 156 2.75 9.62 -16.26
C HIS A 156 2.15 9.73 -14.86
N ALA A 157 2.62 10.66 -14.04
CA ALA A 157 2.08 10.91 -12.70
C ALA A 157 0.61 11.37 -12.75
N VAL A 158 0.29 12.27 -13.68
CA VAL A 158 -1.10 12.69 -13.95
C VAL A 158 -1.94 11.51 -14.41
N THR A 159 -1.41 10.66 -15.30
CA THR A 159 -2.10 9.45 -15.76
C THR A 159 -2.37 8.48 -14.61
N LEU A 160 -1.37 8.20 -13.76
CA LEU A 160 -1.51 7.38 -12.55
C LEU A 160 -2.50 7.99 -11.54
N PHE A 161 -2.66 9.31 -11.52
CA PHE A 161 -3.62 9.98 -10.64
C PHE A 161 -5.04 9.95 -11.23
N GLU A 162 -5.23 10.42 -12.46
CA GLU A 162 -6.54 10.58 -13.09
C GLU A 162 -7.15 9.25 -13.48
N VAL A 163 -6.38 8.44 -14.22
CA VAL A 163 -6.80 7.12 -14.65
C VAL A 163 -6.68 6.13 -13.49
N GLY A 164 -5.52 6.10 -12.84
CA GLY A 164 -5.26 5.11 -11.79
C GLY A 164 -4.79 3.75 -12.26
N LYS A 165 -4.42 3.60 -13.53
CA LYS A 165 -3.79 2.39 -14.07
C LYS A 165 -2.72 2.77 -15.08
N LEU A 166 -1.55 2.14 -14.97
CA LEU A 166 -0.49 2.16 -15.98
C LEU A 166 -0.15 0.71 -16.33
N GLY A 167 -0.39 0.31 -17.58
CA GLY A 167 -0.17 -1.07 -18.02
C GLY A 167 1.27 -1.34 -18.45
N ASP A 168 1.65 -2.61 -18.58
CA ASP A 168 3.01 -3.04 -18.95
C ASP A 168 3.56 -2.34 -20.21
N GLU A 169 2.70 -2.13 -21.21
CA GLU A 169 3.06 -1.47 -22.48
C GLU A 169 3.63 -0.05 -22.28
N SER A 170 3.07 0.68 -21.31
CA SER A 170 3.49 2.05 -20.96
C SER A 170 4.66 2.09 -19.96
N LEU A 171 5.02 0.96 -19.34
CA LEU A 171 6.07 0.93 -18.32
C LEU A 171 7.45 1.21 -18.89
N ASN A 172 7.73 0.83 -20.14
CA ASN A 172 9.04 1.11 -20.76
C ASN A 172 9.33 2.60 -20.85
N SER A 173 8.34 3.40 -21.29
CA SER A 173 8.47 4.86 -21.33
C SER A 173 8.61 5.44 -19.93
N PHE A 174 7.82 4.96 -18.98
CA PHE A 174 7.89 5.42 -17.59
C PHE A 174 9.25 5.13 -16.94
N LEU A 175 9.83 3.94 -17.18
CA LEU A 175 11.16 3.59 -16.69
C LEU A 175 12.27 4.42 -17.32
N SER A 176 12.15 4.77 -18.61
CA SER A 176 13.07 5.69 -19.28
C SER A 176 12.99 7.08 -18.65
N ASP A 177 11.78 7.59 -18.40
CA ASP A 177 11.58 8.90 -17.77
C ASP A 177 12.09 8.94 -16.32
N LEU A 178 11.97 7.83 -15.59
CA LEU A 178 12.58 7.67 -14.26
C LEU A 178 14.11 7.63 -14.30
N ALA A 179 14.70 7.07 -15.37
CA ALA A 179 16.15 7.01 -15.56
C ALA A 179 16.76 8.38 -15.87
N GLU A 180 16.02 9.23 -16.58
CA GLU A 180 16.42 10.59 -16.97
C GLU A 180 16.16 11.63 -15.87
N ALA A 181 15.61 11.22 -14.72
CA ALA A 181 15.31 12.14 -13.62
C ALA A 181 16.60 12.88 -13.15
N PRO A 182 16.57 14.21 -13.04
CA PRO A 182 17.78 15.00 -12.80
C PRO A 182 18.38 14.72 -11.41
N CYS A 183 19.70 14.48 -11.38
CA CYS A 183 20.48 14.47 -10.15
C CYS A 183 20.58 15.92 -9.63
N LEU A 184 19.70 16.29 -8.72
CA LEU A 184 19.61 17.63 -8.14
C LEU A 184 20.35 17.64 -6.80
N THR A 185 21.14 18.70 -6.56
CA THR A 185 22.15 18.80 -5.49
C THR A 185 21.61 19.27 -4.12
N ASP A 186 20.31 19.51 -3.99
CA ASP A 186 19.71 19.90 -2.72
C ASP A 186 19.39 18.65 -1.88
N VAL A 187 19.77 18.64 -0.60
CA VAL A 187 19.61 17.49 0.33
C VAL A 187 18.17 16.95 0.41
N GLU A 188 17.17 17.83 0.25
CA GLU A 188 15.74 17.42 0.21
C GLU A 188 15.37 16.71 -1.11
N MET A 189 16.03 17.08 -2.21
CA MET A 189 15.87 16.48 -3.53
C MET A 189 16.70 15.19 -3.69
N GLU A 190 17.76 14.99 -2.89
CA GLU A 190 18.52 13.73 -2.84
C GLU A 190 17.64 12.56 -2.36
N ARG A 191 16.89 12.74 -1.27
CA ARG A 191 15.94 11.71 -0.79
C ARG A 191 14.83 11.45 -1.80
N HIS A 192 14.38 12.48 -2.49
CA HIS A 192 13.39 12.33 -3.55
C HIS A 192 13.92 11.47 -4.71
N ASN A 193 15.15 11.73 -5.16
CA ASN A 193 15.83 10.93 -6.18
C ASN A 193 16.04 9.48 -5.74
N GLU A 194 16.35 9.26 -4.45
CA GLU A 194 16.41 7.92 -3.88
C GLU A 194 15.07 7.18 -4.03
N TYR A 195 13.93 7.82 -3.72
CA TYR A 195 12.61 7.21 -3.90
C TYR A 195 12.30 6.87 -5.36
N LEU A 196 12.67 7.73 -6.31
CA LEU A 196 12.49 7.44 -7.74
C LEU A 196 13.34 6.25 -8.19
N GLN A 197 14.57 6.16 -7.70
CA GLN A 197 15.46 5.03 -7.99
C GLN A 197 14.91 3.74 -7.38
N VAL A 198 14.41 3.78 -6.14
CA VAL A 198 13.79 2.62 -5.47
C VAL A 198 12.55 2.16 -6.23
N LEU A 199 11.69 3.09 -6.66
CA LEU A 199 10.51 2.79 -7.48
C LEU A 199 10.92 2.10 -8.79
N ARG A 200 11.91 2.64 -9.48
CA ARG A 200 12.44 2.07 -10.72
C ARG A 200 12.96 0.64 -10.51
N CYS A 201 13.84 0.43 -9.54
CA CYS A 201 14.39 -0.89 -9.21
C CYS A 201 13.27 -1.88 -8.84
N THR A 202 12.28 -1.45 -8.07
CA THR A 202 11.13 -2.28 -7.68
C THR A 202 10.32 -2.72 -8.90
N ILE A 203 10.03 -1.80 -9.83
CA ILE A 203 9.27 -2.10 -11.05
C ILE A 203 10.06 -3.06 -11.94
N GLU A 204 11.33 -2.79 -12.20
CA GLU A 204 12.21 -3.66 -12.99
C GLU A 204 12.28 -5.07 -12.38
N TYR A 205 12.41 -5.15 -11.05
CA TYR A 205 12.44 -6.41 -10.31
C TYR A 205 11.13 -7.20 -10.45
N LEU A 206 9.98 -6.57 -10.16
CA LEU A 206 8.67 -7.25 -10.24
C LEU A 206 8.34 -7.70 -11.67
N ARG A 207 8.76 -6.92 -12.67
CA ARG A 207 8.55 -7.23 -14.09
C ARG A 207 9.38 -8.42 -14.56
N SER A 208 10.47 -8.76 -13.87
CA SER A 208 11.24 -9.98 -14.18
C SER A 208 10.44 -11.28 -13.97
N PHE A 209 9.37 -11.24 -13.17
CA PHE A 209 8.53 -12.40 -12.88
C PHE A 209 7.32 -12.56 -13.81
N ALA A 210 6.73 -11.47 -14.29
CA ALA A 210 5.57 -11.45 -15.19
C ALA A 210 5.30 -10.02 -15.70
N GLU A 211 4.39 -9.88 -16.68
CA GLU A 211 3.82 -8.57 -17.04
C GLU A 211 3.24 -7.87 -15.81
N LEU A 212 3.54 -6.57 -15.68
CA LEU A 212 3.21 -5.77 -14.50
C LEU A 212 2.29 -4.60 -14.87
N ASP A 213 1.22 -4.43 -14.08
CA ASP A 213 0.38 -3.23 -14.14
C ASP A 213 0.50 -2.46 -12.80
N LEU A 214 0.65 -1.14 -12.85
CA LEU A 214 0.56 -0.29 -11.65
C LEU A 214 -0.89 0.19 -11.50
N ILE A 215 -1.46 0.02 -10.31
CA ILE A 215 -2.86 0.38 -10.04
C ILE A 215 -2.99 1.22 -8.78
N ARG A 216 -3.65 2.37 -8.92
CA ARG A 216 -4.01 3.24 -7.80
C ARG A 216 -5.19 2.65 -7.04
N CYS A 217 -5.01 2.39 -5.77
CA CYS A 217 -6.02 1.87 -4.84
C CYS A 217 -7.33 2.69 -4.88
N GLY A 218 -7.22 4.03 -4.82
CA GLY A 218 -8.38 4.92 -4.83
C GLY A 218 -9.20 4.90 -6.13
N SER A 219 -8.60 4.56 -7.27
CA SER A 219 -9.33 4.51 -8.55
C SER A 219 -10.23 3.28 -8.64
N LEU A 220 -9.87 2.18 -7.97
CA LEU A 220 -10.72 0.99 -7.87
C LEU A 220 -11.97 1.20 -6.99
N LEU A 221 -11.99 2.21 -6.13
CA LEU A 221 -13.17 2.56 -5.33
C LEU A 221 -14.30 3.17 -6.18
N GLY A 222 -14.00 3.62 -7.41
CA GLY A 222 -15.03 4.03 -8.37
C GLY A 222 -15.88 2.86 -8.92
N LEU A 223 -15.40 1.64 -8.76
CA LEU A 223 -16.08 0.40 -9.12
C LEU A 223 -16.87 -0.16 -7.93
N ASP A 224 -18.01 -0.78 -8.18
CA ASP A 224 -18.70 -1.55 -7.16
C ASP A 224 -17.83 -2.72 -6.69
N SER A 225 -18.00 -3.14 -5.43
CA SER A 225 -17.16 -4.18 -4.82
C SER A 225 -17.15 -5.49 -5.63
N ALA A 226 -18.27 -5.84 -6.26
CA ALA A 226 -18.38 -7.06 -7.04
C ALA A 226 -17.66 -6.94 -8.39
N ALA A 227 -17.79 -5.81 -9.11
CA ALA A 227 -17.06 -5.54 -10.35
C ALA A 227 -15.56 -5.44 -10.11
N ARG A 228 -15.14 -4.76 -9.04
CA ARG A 228 -13.73 -4.70 -8.62
C ARG A 228 -13.16 -6.10 -8.42
N MET A 229 -13.88 -6.96 -7.71
CA MET A 229 -13.43 -8.34 -7.49
C MET A 229 -13.34 -9.15 -8.78
N ARG A 230 -14.35 -9.06 -9.65
CA ARG A 230 -14.34 -9.74 -10.96
C ARG A 230 -13.17 -9.27 -11.82
N LEU A 231 -12.90 -7.97 -11.86
CA LEU A 231 -11.78 -7.39 -12.59
C LEU A 231 -10.45 -7.94 -12.09
N LEU A 232 -10.24 -7.90 -10.76
CA LEU A 232 -8.98 -8.34 -10.16
C LEU A 232 -8.74 -9.84 -10.37
N CYS A 233 -9.75 -10.67 -10.11
CA CYS A 233 -9.66 -12.13 -10.28
C CYS A 233 -9.46 -12.56 -11.74
N LYS A 234 -9.99 -11.79 -12.70
CA LYS A 234 -9.87 -12.09 -14.12
C LYS A 234 -8.44 -11.81 -14.61
N ASN A 235 -7.91 -10.62 -14.33
CA ASN A 235 -6.72 -10.11 -14.99
C ASN A 235 -5.41 -10.40 -14.23
N TYR A 236 -5.47 -10.56 -12.91
CA TYR A 236 -4.27 -10.67 -12.08
C TYR A 236 -4.20 -12.00 -11.34
N ARG A 237 -3.00 -12.60 -11.29
CA ARG A 237 -2.72 -13.78 -10.45
C ARG A 237 -2.28 -13.41 -9.04
N LEU A 238 -1.66 -12.23 -8.91
CA LEU A 238 -1.02 -11.78 -7.68
C LEU A 238 -1.12 -10.26 -7.58
N LEU A 239 -1.51 -9.78 -6.41
CA LEU A 239 -1.52 -8.35 -6.07
C LEU A 239 -0.37 -8.09 -5.10
N ILE A 240 0.44 -7.07 -5.36
CA ILE A 240 1.54 -6.66 -4.48
C ILE A 240 1.27 -5.23 -4.05
N SER A 241 1.21 -4.95 -2.75
CA SER A 241 1.00 -3.57 -2.27
C SER A 241 2.31 -2.86 -1.95
N MET A 242 2.35 -1.55 -2.18
CA MET A 242 3.36 -0.70 -1.55
C MET A 242 3.22 -0.70 -0.03
N ALA A 243 4.27 -0.29 0.68
CA ALA A 243 4.29 -0.12 2.11
C ALA A 243 4.97 1.20 2.54
N PRO A 244 4.46 1.90 3.57
CA PRO A 244 3.15 1.72 4.17
C PRO A 244 2.06 2.23 3.23
N LEU A 245 0.94 1.50 3.15
CA LEU A 245 -0.20 1.82 2.30
C LEU A 245 -1.29 2.52 3.10
N ARG A 246 -1.91 3.57 2.53
CA ARG A 246 -3.11 4.19 3.10
C ARG A 246 -4.36 3.82 2.33
N ILE A 247 -5.19 3.02 2.98
CA ILE A 247 -6.51 2.62 2.50
C ILE A 247 -7.51 2.78 3.65
N ASP A 248 -8.63 3.44 3.35
CA ASP A 248 -9.76 3.59 4.27
C ASP A 248 -10.83 2.51 4.06
N VAL A 249 -10.87 1.91 2.87
CA VAL A 249 -11.89 0.93 2.45
C VAL A 249 -11.23 -0.32 1.87
N SER A 250 -11.50 -1.49 2.44
CA SER A 250 -11.02 -2.78 1.97
C SER A 250 -11.31 -2.99 0.48
N LEU A 251 -10.25 -3.18 -0.28
CA LEU A 251 -10.34 -3.33 -1.73
C LEU A 251 -10.66 -4.76 -2.13
N ILE A 252 -10.22 -5.72 -1.34
CA ILE A 252 -10.31 -7.14 -1.67
C ILE A 252 -10.94 -7.95 -0.54
N ASN A 253 -11.56 -9.06 -0.94
CA ASN A 253 -11.70 -10.22 -0.09
C ASN A 253 -10.39 -11.02 -0.19
N PRO A 254 -9.64 -11.24 0.91
CA PRO A 254 -8.37 -11.96 0.88
C PRO A 254 -8.50 -13.41 0.42
N SER A 255 -9.72 -13.98 0.35
CA SER A 255 -9.93 -15.34 -0.15
C SER A 255 -10.02 -15.46 -1.68
N ALA A 256 -10.04 -14.34 -2.40
CA ALA A 256 -10.30 -14.33 -3.84
C ALA A 256 -9.04 -14.25 -4.71
N VAL A 257 -8.06 -13.43 -4.31
CA VAL A 257 -6.82 -13.21 -5.07
C VAL A 257 -5.64 -13.21 -4.12
N ALA A 258 -4.59 -13.97 -4.46
CA ALA A 258 -3.35 -13.98 -3.70
C ALA A 258 -2.77 -12.56 -3.63
N THR A 259 -2.44 -12.12 -2.42
CA THR A 259 -1.98 -10.76 -2.15
C THR A 259 -0.74 -10.80 -1.29
N ILE A 260 0.33 -10.16 -1.75
CA ILE A 260 1.53 -9.88 -0.97
C ILE A 260 1.40 -8.44 -0.49
N GLY A 261 1.39 -8.25 0.82
CA GLY A 261 1.03 -6.98 1.41
C GLY A 261 -0.40 -6.98 1.93
N SER A 262 -0.91 -5.80 2.25
CA SER A 262 -2.25 -5.64 2.81
C SER A 262 -3.08 -4.65 2.02
N LEU A 263 -4.29 -5.09 1.62
CA LEU A 263 -5.29 -4.28 0.90
C LEU A 263 -6.61 -4.19 1.67
N ASN A 264 -6.58 -4.57 2.96
CA ASN A 264 -7.71 -4.48 3.86
C ASN A 264 -7.49 -3.33 4.85
N ALA A 265 -8.52 -2.50 5.04
CA ALA A 265 -8.45 -1.30 5.85
C ALA A 265 -8.18 -1.61 7.34
N GLU A 266 -8.54 -2.81 7.80
CA GLU A 266 -8.33 -3.23 9.18
C GLU A 266 -6.84 -3.24 9.55
N PHE A 267 -5.96 -3.67 8.64
CA PHE A 267 -4.51 -3.72 8.84
C PHE A 267 -3.82 -2.36 8.83
N THR A 268 -4.36 -1.38 8.12
CA THR A 268 -3.83 0.00 8.08
C THR A 268 -4.37 0.85 9.23
N SER A 269 -5.39 0.36 9.94
CA SER A 269 -6.03 1.05 11.05
C SER A 269 -5.32 0.83 12.39
N PRO A 270 -5.50 1.74 13.36
CA PRO A 270 -5.00 1.55 14.73
C PRO A 270 -5.51 0.30 15.45
N TRP A 271 -6.58 -0.34 14.97
CA TRP A 271 -7.02 -1.64 15.48
C TRP A 271 -5.95 -2.71 15.33
N PHE A 272 -5.22 -2.71 14.22
CA PHE A 272 -4.19 -3.70 13.99
C PHE A 272 -3.01 -3.51 14.94
N GLN A 273 -2.61 -2.27 15.22
CA GLN A 273 -1.61 -1.97 16.24
C GLN A 273 -2.04 -2.50 17.62
N LEU A 274 -3.28 -2.24 18.05
CA LEU A 274 -3.80 -2.76 19.32
C LEU A 274 -3.86 -4.30 19.35
N TYR A 275 -4.25 -4.93 18.24
CA TYR A 275 -4.26 -6.38 18.08
C TYR A 275 -2.86 -6.97 18.26
N ILE A 276 -1.86 -6.41 17.58
CA ILE A 276 -0.45 -6.78 17.71
C ILE A 276 0.00 -6.65 19.17
N TYR A 277 -0.29 -5.50 19.80
CA TYR A 277 0.12 -5.24 21.17
C TYR A 277 -0.48 -6.24 22.15
N LYS A 278 -1.77 -6.56 22.01
CA LYS A 278 -2.44 -7.57 22.83
C LYS A 278 -1.88 -8.98 22.61
N THR A 279 -1.63 -9.34 21.35
CA THR A 279 -1.20 -10.69 20.96
C THR A 279 0.22 -10.98 21.44
N ILE A 280 1.12 -10.00 21.32
CA ILE A 280 2.53 -10.16 21.67
C ILE A 280 2.78 -9.80 23.14
N GLY A 281 1.93 -8.96 23.74
CA GLY A 281 2.13 -8.41 25.08
C GLY A 281 3.22 -7.33 25.12
N SER A 282 3.48 -6.68 23.98
CA SER A 282 4.49 -5.63 23.85
C SER A 282 4.02 -4.53 22.93
N GLY A 283 4.18 -3.28 23.36
CA GLY A 283 3.80 -2.08 22.62
C GLY A 283 3.89 -0.82 23.50
N PRO A 284 3.86 0.39 22.92
CA PRO A 284 3.70 1.64 23.66
C PRO A 284 2.38 1.65 24.45
N LEU A 285 2.37 2.31 25.60
CA LEU A 285 1.13 2.68 26.30
C LEU A 285 0.24 3.44 25.31
N SER A 286 -0.94 2.89 25.02
CA SER A 286 -1.79 3.36 23.93
C SER A 286 -3.23 3.56 24.40
N LEU A 287 -3.87 4.61 23.92
CA LEU A 287 -5.24 5.00 24.24
C LEU A 287 -6.00 5.28 22.94
N LEU A 288 -6.97 4.45 22.62
CA LEU A 288 -7.87 4.63 21.50
C LEU A 288 -9.16 5.30 21.98
N LEU A 289 -9.48 6.45 21.40
CA LEU A 289 -10.60 7.28 21.80
C LEU A 289 -11.65 7.32 20.70
N ARG A 290 -12.91 7.06 21.07
CA ARG A 290 -14.04 7.20 20.16
C ARG A 290 -14.30 8.66 19.80
N ARG A 291 -14.81 8.90 18.60
CA ARG A 291 -15.22 10.23 18.15
C ARG A 291 -16.24 10.83 19.11
N GLY A 292 -16.08 12.11 19.43
CA GLY A 292 -16.95 12.87 20.32
C GLY A 292 -16.64 12.72 21.82
N THR A 293 -15.65 11.91 22.20
CA THR A 293 -15.17 11.86 23.59
C THR A 293 -14.56 13.20 23.98
N ARG A 294 -14.88 13.70 25.19
CA ARG A 294 -14.27 14.92 25.75
C ARG A 294 -13.32 14.54 26.89
N LEU A 295 -12.03 14.59 26.60
CA LEU A 295 -10.96 14.23 27.51
C LEU A 295 -10.67 15.37 28.50
N LYS A 296 -10.89 15.13 29.81
CA LYS A 296 -10.56 16.10 30.88
C LYS A 296 -9.17 15.90 31.46
N CYS A 297 -8.71 14.66 31.50
CA CYS A 297 -7.38 14.28 31.94
C CYS A 297 -6.95 13.00 31.21
N LEU A 298 -5.64 12.76 31.13
CA LEU A 298 -5.10 11.50 30.64
C LEU A 298 -5.07 10.45 31.77
N PRO A 299 -5.16 9.15 31.44
CA PRO A 299 -4.98 8.08 32.40
C PRO A 299 -3.64 8.22 33.16
N ASN A 300 -3.63 7.83 34.44
CA ASN A 300 -2.45 7.94 35.31
C ASN A 300 -1.14 7.37 34.71
N PRO A 301 -1.14 6.23 33.97
CA PRO A 301 0.07 5.71 33.34
C PRO A 301 0.76 6.69 32.38
N PHE A 302 0.03 7.61 31.74
CA PHE A 302 0.59 8.57 30.80
C PHE A 302 1.47 9.64 31.48
N LYS A 303 1.30 9.89 32.78
CA LYS A 303 2.06 10.92 33.51
C LYS A 303 3.57 10.68 33.54
N LYS A 304 4.02 9.46 33.27
CA LYS A 304 5.44 9.09 33.20
C LYS A 304 6.11 9.52 31.88
N TYR A 305 5.34 10.03 30.93
CA TYR A 305 5.80 10.32 29.58
C TYR A 305 5.82 11.83 29.30
N SER A 306 6.79 12.29 28.52
CA SER A 306 6.94 13.69 28.13
C SER A 306 6.18 14.04 26.84
N HIS A 307 6.08 13.09 25.91
CA HIS A 307 5.54 13.28 24.56
C HIS A 307 4.50 12.20 24.20
N LEU A 308 3.64 12.50 23.24
CA LEU A 308 2.59 11.61 22.74
C LEU A 308 2.61 11.62 21.21
N ILE A 309 2.44 10.46 20.59
CA ILE A 309 2.14 10.31 19.17
C ILE A 309 0.63 10.22 19.03
N VAL A 310 0.03 11.19 18.36
CA VAL A 310 -1.43 11.27 18.17
C VAL A 310 -1.74 11.07 16.70
N THR A 311 -2.46 9.99 16.41
CA THR A 311 -2.90 9.58 15.08
C THR A 311 -4.40 9.69 15.00
N SER A 312 -4.91 10.44 14.03
CA SER A 312 -6.35 10.42 13.73
C SER A 312 -6.64 9.44 12.60
N TRP A 313 -7.88 8.98 12.47
CA TRP A 313 -8.26 8.09 11.36
C TRP A 313 -8.01 8.68 9.96
N ALA A 314 -8.02 10.02 9.82
CA ALA A 314 -7.92 10.69 8.52
C ALA A 314 -6.57 11.35 8.23
N HIS A 315 -5.72 11.54 9.26
CA HIS A 315 -4.48 12.32 9.15
C HIS A 315 -3.28 11.57 9.71
N ASP A 316 -2.11 11.92 9.17
CA ASP A 316 -0.79 11.46 9.61
C ASP A 316 -0.60 11.66 11.13
N PRO A 317 0.15 10.75 11.78
CA PRO A 317 0.50 10.91 13.18
C PRO A 317 1.24 12.22 13.43
N THR A 318 1.01 12.80 14.60
CA THR A 318 1.66 14.03 15.05
C THR A 318 2.24 13.83 16.45
N VAL A 319 3.45 14.32 16.68
CA VAL A 319 4.08 14.27 18.00
C VAL A 319 3.76 15.56 18.76
N ILE A 320 3.16 15.43 19.94
CA ILE A 320 2.76 16.55 20.80
C ILE A 320 3.31 16.36 22.22
N THR A 321 3.47 17.44 22.98
CA THR A 321 3.90 17.36 24.39
C THR A 321 2.74 17.04 25.30
N ILE A 322 2.97 16.33 26.41
CA ILE A 322 1.91 15.97 27.35
C ILE A 322 1.24 17.21 27.98
N ASN A 323 1.96 18.33 28.08
CA ASN A 323 1.45 19.56 28.69
C ASN A 323 0.38 20.27 27.85
N SER A 324 0.44 20.18 26.53
CA SER A 324 -0.53 20.83 25.62
C SER A 324 -1.49 19.85 24.93
N CYS A 325 -1.37 18.55 25.22
CA CYS A 325 -2.05 17.51 24.45
C CYS A 325 -3.58 17.56 24.49
N LEU A 326 -4.18 17.95 25.64
CA LEU A 326 -5.62 17.87 25.84
C LEU A 326 -6.40 18.75 24.86
N PHE A 327 -5.87 19.93 24.51
CA PHE A 327 -6.53 20.83 23.56
C PHE A 327 -6.56 20.18 22.17
N THR A 328 -5.39 19.77 21.66
CA THR A 328 -5.24 19.17 20.33
C THR A 328 -6.04 17.87 20.20
N ILE A 329 -5.99 16.99 21.20
CA ILE A 329 -6.73 15.72 21.19
C ILE A 329 -8.25 16.00 21.16
N ASN A 330 -8.74 16.92 22.00
CA ASN A 330 -10.16 17.24 22.03
C ASN A 330 -10.65 17.91 20.73
N GLU A 331 -9.82 18.71 20.07
CA GLU A 331 -10.13 19.28 18.75
C GLU A 331 -10.28 18.19 17.70
N MET A 332 -9.32 17.26 17.61
CA MET A 332 -9.37 16.13 16.68
C MET A 332 -10.58 15.21 16.93
N LEU A 333 -10.95 15.00 18.20
CA LEU A 333 -12.09 14.16 18.60
C LEU A 333 -13.45 14.71 18.15
N GLN A 334 -13.55 15.99 17.77
CA GLN A 334 -14.79 16.54 17.21
C GLN A 334 -15.13 15.93 15.85
N HIS A 335 -14.10 15.58 15.07
CA HIS A 335 -14.26 15.14 13.68
C HIS A 335 -13.97 13.65 13.49
N ASN A 336 -12.98 13.10 14.20
CA ASN A 336 -12.48 11.74 13.99
C ASN A 336 -12.25 10.98 15.31
N ALA A 337 -12.13 9.66 15.22
CA ALA A 337 -11.52 8.87 16.31
C ALA A 337 -10.01 9.14 16.36
N VAL A 338 -9.44 9.06 17.56
CA VAL A 338 -8.05 9.43 17.82
C VAL A 338 -7.35 8.31 18.57
N PHE A 339 -6.17 7.94 18.09
CA PHE A 339 -5.27 6.98 18.72
C PHE A 339 -4.05 7.70 19.28
N VAL A 340 -3.83 7.58 20.58
CA VAL A 340 -2.79 8.27 21.34
C VAL A 340 -1.79 7.25 21.87
N GLN A 341 -0.51 7.39 21.56
CA GLN A 341 0.55 6.48 22.00
C GLN A 341 1.61 7.26 22.76
N ALA A 342 2.08 6.72 23.88
CA ALA A 342 3.04 7.41 24.74
C ALA A 342 4.49 7.25 24.23
N THR A 343 5.27 8.33 24.30
CA THR A 343 6.70 8.32 23.98
C THR A 343 7.47 9.29 24.89
N ASN A 344 8.78 9.08 25.03
CA ASN A 344 9.66 9.98 25.79
C ASN A 344 10.63 10.76 24.91
N CYS A 345 10.57 10.53 23.60
CA CYS A 345 11.42 11.20 22.63
C CYS A 345 10.62 12.29 21.91
N SER A 346 11.29 13.40 21.62
CA SER A 346 10.80 14.37 20.64
C SER A 346 10.81 13.73 19.24
N LEU A 347 10.21 14.40 18.25
CA LEU A 347 10.23 13.90 16.87
C LEU A 347 11.66 13.75 16.33
N GLU A 348 12.57 14.64 16.72
CA GLU A 348 13.96 14.67 16.24
C GLU A 348 14.84 13.60 16.93
N ASP A 349 14.48 13.20 18.15
CA ASP A 349 15.22 12.21 18.95
C ASP A 349 14.64 10.79 18.84
N LEU A 350 13.55 10.60 18.09
CA LEU A 350 12.88 9.30 18.01
C LEU A 350 13.74 8.30 17.23
N GLN A 351 14.25 7.29 17.93
CA GLN A 351 14.99 6.21 17.29
C GLN A 351 14.03 5.16 16.76
N ILE A 352 14.21 4.80 15.49
CA ILE A 352 13.35 3.92 14.72
C ILE A 352 14.23 2.84 14.08
N LEU A 353 13.76 1.60 14.17
CA LEU A 353 14.35 0.46 13.50
C LEU A 353 13.27 -0.24 12.66
N HIS A 354 13.61 -0.57 11.43
CA HIS A 354 12.78 -1.42 10.56
C HIS A 354 13.46 -2.78 10.38
N ILE A 355 12.76 -3.86 10.70
CA ILE A 355 13.27 -5.23 10.56
C ILE A 355 12.44 -5.94 9.46
N PRO A 356 13.03 -6.30 8.32
CA PRO A 356 12.30 -6.91 7.21
C PRO A 356 11.97 -8.39 7.44
N PHE A 357 10.78 -8.82 7.02
CA PHE A 357 10.35 -10.23 7.00
C PHE A 357 9.87 -10.63 5.58
N PRO A 358 9.90 -11.92 5.20
CA PRO A 358 10.16 -13.12 6.01
C PRO A 358 11.64 -13.29 6.41
N GLU A 359 11.91 -13.94 7.54
CA GLU A 359 13.25 -14.31 7.98
C GLU A 359 13.30 -15.82 8.25
N SER A 360 14.41 -16.47 7.89
CA SER A 360 14.55 -17.91 8.10
C SER A 360 14.75 -18.19 9.59
N VAL A 361 13.96 -19.09 10.15
CA VAL A 361 14.10 -19.50 11.57
C VAL A 361 15.49 -20.09 11.86
N GLN A 362 16.17 -20.61 10.82
CA GLN A 362 17.53 -21.15 10.91
C GLN A 362 18.60 -20.09 11.24
N LYS A 363 18.37 -18.80 10.95
CA LYS A 363 19.27 -17.73 11.40
C LYS A 363 19.32 -17.60 12.93
N ARG A 364 18.26 -18.02 13.63
CA ARG A 364 18.24 -18.07 15.10
C ARG A 364 19.23 -19.10 15.66
N THR A 365 19.48 -20.20 14.94
CA THR A 365 20.29 -21.32 15.43
C THR A 365 21.77 -21.21 15.10
N VAL A 366 22.16 -20.50 14.03
CA VAL A 366 23.58 -20.38 13.62
C VAL A 366 24.40 -19.59 14.64
N ASP A 367 23.78 -18.65 15.37
CA ASP A 367 24.47 -17.91 16.44
C ASP A 367 24.48 -18.65 17.80
N GLU A 368 23.55 -19.59 18.02
CA GLU A 368 23.45 -20.37 19.27
C GLU A 368 24.55 -21.45 19.40
N GLU A 369 25.13 -21.95 18.30
CA GLU A 369 26.21 -22.96 18.36
C GLU A 369 27.57 -22.40 18.83
N SER A 370 27.70 -21.08 19.01
CA SER A 370 28.94 -20.44 19.48
C SER A 370 28.98 -20.11 20.98
N THR A 371 27.88 -20.27 21.72
CA THR A 371 27.86 -20.00 23.17
C THR A 371 27.20 -21.13 23.95
N THR A 372 28.02 -22.09 24.39
CA THR A 372 27.62 -23.02 25.44
C THR A 372 27.42 -22.27 26.75
N THR A 373 26.37 -22.69 27.47
CA THR A 373 26.00 -22.42 28.89
C THR A 373 24.98 -21.32 29.21
N THR A 374 23.88 -21.80 29.81
CA THR A 374 22.91 -21.14 30.70
C THR A 374 21.81 -20.27 30.08
N THR A 375 20.57 -20.72 30.27
CA THR A 375 19.32 -19.98 30.20
C THR A 375 19.37 -18.71 31.06
N THR A 376 19.86 -17.62 30.49
CA THR A 376 19.62 -16.25 30.93
C THR A 376 19.12 -15.49 29.72
N THR A 377 17.92 -14.93 29.80
CA THR A 377 17.36 -14.00 28.81
C THR A 377 18.43 -12.98 28.42
N THR A 378 18.95 -13.07 27.19
CA THR A 378 19.92 -12.11 26.67
C THR A 378 19.27 -10.72 26.67
N THR A 379 19.66 -9.89 27.65
CA THR A 379 19.12 -8.53 27.83
C THR A 379 19.65 -7.53 26.80
N THR A 380 20.62 -7.96 25.98
CA THR A 380 21.34 -7.19 24.97
C THR A 380 21.68 -8.10 23.79
N GLY A 381 21.58 -7.58 22.57
CA GLY A 381 22.00 -8.28 21.36
C GLY A 381 21.69 -7.46 20.12
N SER A 382 21.91 -8.03 18.93
CA SER A 382 21.45 -7.41 17.68
C SER A 382 19.93 -7.28 17.73
N LEU A 383 19.41 -6.17 17.19
CA LEU A 383 17.98 -5.89 17.22
C LEU A 383 17.18 -6.85 16.33
N GLU A 384 17.82 -7.55 15.38
CA GLU A 384 17.20 -8.63 14.58
C GLU A 384 16.90 -9.88 15.43
N GLN A 385 17.63 -10.09 16.51
CA GLN A 385 17.42 -11.20 17.45
C GLN A 385 16.42 -10.84 18.57
N HIS A 386 15.80 -9.66 18.51
CA HIS A 386 14.91 -9.19 19.55
C HIS A 386 13.77 -10.20 19.81
N PRO A 387 13.51 -10.60 21.07
CA PRO A 387 12.54 -11.67 21.37
C PRO A 387 11.12 -11.36 20.86
N TYR A 388 10.66 -10.11 20.96
CA TYR A 388 9.37 -9.70 20.40
C TYR A 388 9.29 -9.78 18.87
N PHE A 389 10.42 -9.65 18.14
CA PHE A 389 10.43 -9.82 16.69
C PHE A 389 10.16 -11.29 16.32
N TRP A 390 10.83 -12.24 16.97
CA TRP A 390 10.56 -13.66 16.73
C TRP A 390 9.16 -14.08 17.20
N LYS A 391 8.66 -13.48 18.29
CA LYS A 391 7.30 -13.70 18.77
C LYS A 391 6.25 -13.22 17.76
N ILE A 392 6.45 -12.09 17.08
CA ILE A 392 5.51 -11.64 16.03
C ILE A 392 5.58 -12.53 14.79
N VAL A 393 6.78 -12.95 14.39
CA VAL A 393 6.96 -13.85 13.23
C VAL A 393 6.22 -15.17 13.45
N GLU A 394 6.29 -15.73 14.66
CA GLU A 394 5.61 -16.99 15.01
C GLU A 394 4.10 -16.82 15.15
N LEU A 395 3.62 -15.77 15.86
CA LEU A 395 2.19 -15.59 16.14
C LEU A 395 1.38 -15.13 14.92
N LEU A 396 1.98 -14.38 14.00
CA LEU A 396 1.29 -13.89 12.79
C LEU A 396 1.60 -14.71 11.54
N ASP A 397 2.39 -15.79 11.65
CA ASP A 397 2.86 -16.61 10.52
C ASP A 397 3.42 -15.75 9.36
N LEU A 398 4.42 -14.93 9.68
CA LEU A 398 5.04 -14.00 8.72
C LEU A 398 5.93 -14.69 7.68
N THR A 399 5.88 -16.02 7.56
CA THR A 399 6.70 -16.82 6.64
C THR A 399 6.22 -16.74 5.20
N ALA A 400 4.89 -16.66 5.02
CA ALA A 400 4.24 -16.61 3.72
C ALA A 400 4.06 -15.18 3.18
N THR A 401 4.18 -14.16 4.01
CA THR A 401 3.97 -12.74 3.66
C THR A 401 5.27 -11.96 3.65
N CYS A 402 5.30 -10.78 3.03
CA CYS A 402 6.45 -9.86 3.10
C CYS A 402 6.07 -8.50 3.69
N GLY A 403 7.08 -7.85 4.28
CA GLY A 403 6.92 -6.55 4.90
C GLY A 403 8.03 -6.26 5.88
N TYR A 404 7.76 -5.36 6.82
CA TYR A 404 8.71 -5.01 7.87
C TYR A 404 8.02 -4.70 9.19
N VAL A 405 8.72 -4.97 10.27
CA VAL A 405 8.32 -4.63 11.62
C VAL A 405 9.01 -3.34 12.02
N THR A 406 8.23 -2.36 12.46
CA THR A 406 8.76 -1.10 12.99
C THR A 406 8.88 -1.21 14.51
N MET A 407 10.08 -0.99 15.02
CA MET A 407 10.36 -0.83 16.44
C MET A 407 10.73 0.61 16.73
N ILE A 408 10.26 1.11 17.88
CA ILE A 408 10.63 2.45 18.37
C ILE A 408 11.30 2.35 19.73
N ARG A 409 12.25 3.24 19.96
CA ARG A 409 12.85 3.39 21.29
C ARG A 409 11.97 4.29 22.15
N ILE A 410 11.37 3.73 23.19
CA ILE A 410 10.69 4.52 24.22
C ILE A 410 11.75 4.81 25.28
N GLY A 411 12.23 6.06 25.33
CA GLY A 411 13.16 6.48 26.37
C GLY A 411 12.63 6.05 27.74
N CYS A 412 13.34 5.18 28.47
CA CYS A 412 12.88 4.77 29.78
C CYS A 412 12.93 5.98 30.74
N SER A 413 11.80 6.30 31.38
CA SER A 413 11.72 7.34 32.41
C SER A 413 12.47 6.98 33.70
N SER A 414 12.85 5.71 33.88
CA SER A 414 13.78 5.31 34.93
C SER A 414 15.21 5.59 34.48
N LYS A 415 15.93 6.38 35.26
CA LYS A 415 17.36 6.66 35.14
C LYS A 415 18.16 5.36 34.94
N LEU A 416 18.36 4.96 33.69
CA LEU A 416 19.38 4.00 33.34
C LEU A 416 20.65 4.80 33.08
N HIS A 417 21.58 4.65 34.02
CA HIS A 417 22.98 5.01 33.89
C HIS A 417 23.55 4.27 32.67
N CYS A 418 23.33 4.78 31.46
CA CYS A 418 24.18 4.44 30.32
C CYS A 418 25.55 5.07 30.62
N GLY A 419 26.57 4.22 30.65
CA GLY A 419 27.87 4.50 31.23
C GLY A 419 28.47 5.83 30.76
N LYS A 420 29.01 6.53 31.75
CA LYS A 420 30.01 7.61 31.68
C LYS A 420 30.61 7.81 30.29
N SER A 421 30.38 8.98 29.70
CA SER A 421 31.38 9.59 28.83
C SER A 421 32.74 9.58 29.56
N PRO A 422 33.86 9.24 28.90
CA PRO A 422 35.16 9.32 29.55
C PRO A 422 35.44 10.77 29.91
N LYS A 423 35.82 10.97 31.16
CA LYS A 423 36.18 12.26 31.76
C LYS A 423 37.24 12.98 30.94
N GLU A 424 37.09 14.30 30.89
CA GLU A 424 38.08 15.27 30.46
C GLU A 424 39.46 14.97 31.06
N ALA A 425 40.44 14.75 30.19
CA ALA A 425 41.84 14.93 30.49
C ALA A 425 42.35 16.03 29.56
N GLU A 426 42.79 17.13 30.16
CA GLU A 426 43.49 18.22 29.49
C GLU A 426 44.76 17.69 28.82
N GLY A 427 44.98 18.09 27.57
CA GLY A 427 46.17 17.76 26.79
C GLY A 427 46.00 18.23 25.35
N GLU A 428 46.78 19.24 24.97
CA GLU A 428 46.78 19.88 23.66
C GLU A 428 47.08 18.93 22.50
N ASP A 429 46.57 19.33 21.33
CA ASP A 429 47.15 19.18 19.99
C ASP A 429 46.58 18.09 19.04
N GLY A 430 46.17 18.54 17.83
CA GLY A 430 46.17 17.73 16.61
C GLY A 430 44.93 16.93 16.17
N LYS A 431 44.13 17.54 15.27
CA LYS A 431 43.42 16.92 14.10
C LYS A 431 42.24 15.93 14.28
N LYS A 432 41.13 16.32 13.60
CA LYS A 432 39.98 15.54 13.07
C LYS A 432 38.97 14.97 14.09
N ARG A 433 37.99 15.79 14.47
CA ARG A 433 36.64 15.32 14.88
C ARG A 433 35.66 15.65 13.76
N GLY A 434 34.99 14.63 13.23
CA GLY A 434 33.88 14.79 12.29
C GLY A 434 32.73 15.50 12.98
N LEU A 435 32.31 16.65 12.43
CA LEU A 435 31.10 17.34 12.83
C LEU A 435 29.90 16.42 12.54
N MET A 436 29.24 15.95 13.60
CA MET A 436 27.86 15.48 13.52
C MET A 436 27.00 16.72 13.32
N MET A 437 26.51 16.91 12.08
CA MET A 437 25.70 18.06 11.71
C MET A 437 24.30 17.92 12.30
N THR A 438 23.96 18.85 13.19
CA THR A 438 22.60 19.23 13.59
C THR A 438 21.81 19.66 12.35
N PHE A 439 20.68 19.01 12.08
CA PHE A 439 19.73 19.43 11.05
C PHE A 439 18.46 19.98 11.69
N GLY A 440 18.08 21.20 11.30
CA GLY A 440 16.87 21.89 11.74
C GLY A 440 15.58 21.32 11.12
N PRO A 441 14.42 21.92 11.43
CA PRO A 441 13.11 21.34 11.15
C PRO A 441 12.76 21.45 9.66
N SER A 442 12.67 20.30 8.97
CA SER A 442 12.32 20.21 7.54
C SER A 442 10.83 19.95 7.30
N ALA A 443 10.29 20.51 6.21
CA ALA A 443 8.88 20.46 5.83
C ALA A 443 8.43 19.12 5.19
N MET A 444 9.34 18.15 5.02
CA MET A 444 9.05 16.84 4.40
C MET A 444 9.40 15.63 5.28
N ASN A 445 9.82 15.84 6.53
CA ASN A 445 9.92 14.73 7.48
C ASN A 445 8.51 14.24 7.80
N SER A 446 8.12 13.10 7.21
CA SER A 446 6.90 12.42 7.64
C SER A 446 7.00 12.20 9.15
N LYS A 447 6.03 12.74 9.89
CA LYS A 447 5.92 12.56 11.35
C LYS A 447 5.53 11.12 11.74
N ASP A 448 5.41 10.26 10.74
CA ASP A 448 5.02 8.86 10.85
C ASP A 448 6.24 7.96 11.00
N PRO A 449 6.42 7.28 12.15
CA PRO A 449 7.52 6.35 12.38
C PRO A 449 7.62 5.25 11.32
N ARG A 450 6.51 4.96 10.62
CA ARG A 450 6.41 3.92 9.59
C ARG A 450 6.99 4.33 8.24
N LYS A 451 7.12 5.64 8.02
CA LYS A 451 7.61 6.26 6.78
C LYS A 451 8.99 6.89 6.93
N THR A 452 9.45 7.07 8.17
CA THR A 452 10.78 7.60 8.46
C THR A 452 11.80 6.48 8.29
N PRO A 453 12.93 6.71 7.60
CA PRO A 453 13.97 5.69 7.45
C PRO A 453 14.55 5.31 8.82
N SER A 454 15.11 4.10 8.90
CA SER A 454 15.74 3.63 10.13
C SER A 454 16.85 4.58 10.59
N THR A 455 16.80 5.05 11.83
CA THR A 455 17.82 5.93 12.41
C THR A 455 18.95 5.17 13.11
N CYS A 456 18.77 3.85 13.30
CA CYS A 456 19.77 2.95 13.86
C CYS A 456 20.06 1.80 12.88
N ASN A 457 21.28 1.27 12.94
CA ASN A 457 21.67 0.10 12.16
C ASN A 457 21.38 -1.17 12.98
N SER A 458 20.96 -2.26 12.33
CA SER A 458 20.64 -3.53 13.03
C SER A 458 21.82 -4.16 13.76
N ASP A 459 23.05 -3.79 13.39
CA ASP A 459 24.30 -4.26 14.01
C ASP A 459 24.59 -3.65 15.38
N THR A 460 23.84 -2.64 15.83
CA THR A 460 24.09 -2.03 17.15
C THR A 460 23.58 -2.92 18.26
N VAL A 461 24.49 -3.36 19.15
CA VAL A 461 24.13 -4.06 20.39
C VAL A 461 23.47 -3.06 21.33
N ASP A 462 22.20 -3.27 21.61
CA ASP A 462 21.39 -2.35 22.42
C ASP A 462 20.62 -3.13 23.49
N HIS A 463 20.17 -2.42 24.53
CA HIS A 463 19.30 -3.01 25.53
C HIS A 463 17.89 -3.19 24.97
N TYR A 464 17.44 -4.44 24.85
CA TYR A 464 16.12 -4.79 24.34
C TYR A 464 14.97 -4.11 25.10
N CYS A 465 15.13 -3.85 26.40
CA CYS A 465 14.12 -3.16 27.20
C CYS A 465 13.84 -1.71 26.78
N CYS A 466 14.74 -1.08 26.02
CA CYS A 466 14.54 0.28 25.50
C CYS A 466 13.67 0.30 24.24
N TRP A 467 13.50 -0.84 23.58
CA TRP A 467 12.82 -0.98 22.31
C TRP A 467 11.45 -1.62 22.51
N THR A 468 10.46 -1.06 21.83
CA THR A 468 9.13 -1.64 21.80
C THR A 468 8.65 -1.80 20.37
N LEU A 469 7.73 -2.72 20.19
CA LEU A 469 7.04 -2.92 18.94
C LEU A 469 6.07 -1.77 18.67
N TYR A 470 6.13 -1.18 17.48
CA TYR A 470 5.26 -0.06 17.08
C TYR A 470 4.21 -0.44 16.05
N ASP A 471 4.62 -1.15 14.99
CA ASP A 471 3.70 -1.60 13.95
C ASP A 471 4.30 -2.76 13.16
N CYS A 472 3.45 -3.50 12.45
CA CYS A 472 3.84 -4.52 11.48
C CYS A 472 3.22 -4.16 10.13
N ILE A 473 4.03 -3.83 9.14
CA ILE A 473 3.55 -3.29 7.88
C ILE A 473 3.81 -4.31 6.79
N PHE A 474 2.77 -4.67 6.05
CA PHE A 474 2.84 -5.63 4.96
C PHE A 474 2.99 -4.90 3.62
N GLY A 475 3.85 -5.43 2.75
CA GLY A 475 4.05 -4.94 1.38
C GLY A 475 5.50 -4.57 1.10
N VAL A 476 5.71 -3.89 -0.02
CA VAL A 476 7.04 -3.50 -0.51
C VAL A 476 7.28 -2.01 -0.23
N PRO A 477 8.26 -1.64 0.60
CA PRO A 477 8.52 -0.25 0.93
C PRO A 477 9.16 0.49 -0.25
N LEU A 478 8.66 1.67 -0.56
CA LEU A 478 9.20 2.51 -1.64
C LEU A 478 10.05 3.69 -1.12
N PHE A 479 9.99 3.96 0.19
CA PHE A 479 10.57 5.16 0.80
C PHE A 479 11.80 4.86 1.66
N ASP A 480 12.33 3.64 1.58
CA ASP A 480 13.57 3.24 2.23
C ASP A 480 14.29 2.25 1.31
N LYS A 481 15.44 2.68 0.75
CA LYS A 481 16.20 1.91 -0.22
C LYS A 481 16.73 0.61 0.36
N ARG A 482 17.34 0.66 1.55
CA ARG A 482 17.94 -0.51 2.18
C ARG A 482 16.88 -1.55 2.51
N LEU A 483 15.75 -1.08 3.02
CA LEU A 483 14.63 -1.94 3.36
C LEU A 483 13.98 -2.56 2.11
N ASN A 484 13.84 -1.79 1.03
CA ASN A 484 13.35 -2.27 -0.25
C ASN A 484 14.26 -3.36 -0.84
N GLU A 485 15.57 -3.12 -0.89
CA GLU A 485 16.56 -4.08 -1.40
C GLU A 485 16.46 -5.40 -0.61
N SER A 486 16.44 -5.33 0.73
CA SER A 486 16.30 -6.51 1.58
C SER A 486 14.99 -7.27 1.36
N ILE A 487 13.86 -6.57 1.21
CA ILE A 487 12.55 -7.22 0.96
C ILE A 487 12.52 -7.83 -0.44
N CYS A 488 13.08 -7.17 -1.46
CA CYS A 488 13.19 -7.73 -2.81
C CYS A 488 14.03 -9.02 -2.79
N GLU A 489 15.17 -9.05 -2.11
CA GLU A 489 15.99 -10.26 -1.93
C GLU A 489 15.22 -11.39 -1.23
N LYS A 490 14.43 -11.05 -0.21
CA LYS A 490 13.57 -12.02 0.51
C LYS A 490 12.45 -12.56 -0.38
N LEU A 491 11.82 -11.73 -1.22
CA LEU A 491 10.81 -12.18 -2.17
C LEU A 491 11.35 -13.28 -3.11
N LEU A 492 12.62 -13.15 -3.53
CA LEU A 492 13.32 -14.15 -4.34
C LEU A 492 13.63 -15.41 -3.52
N THR A 493 14.26 -15.23 -2.37
CA THR A 493 14.75 -16.32 -1.50
C THR A 493 13.61 -17.23 -1.05
N PHE A 494 12.48 -16.65 -0.66
CA PHE A 494 11.29 -17.38 -0.20
C PHE A 494 10.31 -17.70 -1.34
N GLN A 495 10.64 -17.33 -2.58
CA GLN A 495 9.83 -17.59 -3.77
C GLN A 495 8.36 -17.17 -3.61
N LEU A 496 8.12 -16.03 -2.95
CA LEU A 496 6.75 -15.61 -2.59
C LEU A 496 5.89 -15.26 -3.82
N VAL A 497 6.53 -14.89 -4.93
CA VAL A 497 5.88 -14.50 -6.20
C VAL A 497 5.46 -15.72 -7.04
N ASN A 498 5.90 -16.93 -6.68
CA ASN A 498 5.57 -18.15 -7.41
C ASN A 498 4.12 -18.62 -7.19
N SER A 499 3.51 -19.21 -8.22
CA SER A 499 2.12 -19.70 -8.20
C SER A 499 1.87 -20.78 -7.14
N THR A 500 2.91 -21.52 -6.74
CA THR A 500 2.85 -22.58 -5.72
C THR A 500 2.48 -22.05 -4.34
N ASN A 501 2.98 -20.86 -3.97
CA ASN A 501 2.76 -20.24 -2.66
C ASN A 501 1.45 -19.44 -2.57
N ALA A 502 0.76 -19.24 -3.70
CA ALA A 502 -0.48 -18.45 -3.76
C ALA A 502 -1.57 -18.97 -2.81
N LYS A 503 -1.71 -20.29 -2.66
CA LYS A 503 -2.69 -20.89 -1.72
C LYS A 503 -2.33 -20.66 -0.25
N SER A 504 -1.04 -20.72 0.06
CA SER A 504 -0.54 -20.45 1.43
C SER A 504 -0.77 -18.99 1.80
N LEU A 505 -0.43 -18.07 0.90
CA LEU A 505 -0.71 -16.64 1.01
C LEU A 505 -2.20 -16.36 1.26
N LEU A 506 -3.08 -17.00 0.48
CA LEU A 506 -4.52 -16.87 0.61
C LEU A 506 -5.01 -17.29 2.00
N THR A 507 -4.54 -18.44 2.47
CA THR A 507 -4.92 -19.03 3.76
C THR A 507 -4.39 -18.19 4.93
N SER A 508 -3.13 -17.75 4.85
CA SER A 508 -2.52 -16.88 5.87
C SER A 508 -3.24 -15.53 5.98
N ASN A 509 -3.44 -14.83 4.85
CA ASN A 509 -4.13 -13.53 4.86
C ASN A 509 -5.59 -13.62 5.34
N THR A 510 -6.31 -14.67 4.96
CA THR A 510 -7.70 -14.89 5.40
C THR A 510 -7.79 -15.18 6.89
N ASN A 511 -6.92 -16.05 7.40
CA ASN A 511 -6.84 -16.37 8.82
C ASN A 511 -6.49 -15.14 9.66
N LEU A 512 -5.46 -14.39 9.23
CA LEU A 512 -5.02 -13.20 9.93
C LEU A 512 -6.12 -12.13 9.93
N LEU A 513 -6.78 -11.87 8.80
CA LEU A 513 -7.90 -10.92 8.76
C LEU A 513 -9.05 -11.35 9.67
N HIS A 514 -9.37 -12.65 9.71
CA HIS A 514 -10.40 -13.19 10.59
C HIS A 514 -10.05 -12.98 12.07
N GLN A 515 -8.79 -13.23 12.47
CA GLN A 515 -8.32 -12.98 13.84
C GLN A 515 -8.44 -11.49 14.23
N VAL A 516 -8.04 -10.58 13.33
CA VAL A 516 -8.15 -9.14 13.55
C VAL A 516 -9.62 -8.72 13.68
N LYS A 517 -10.50 -9.21 12.80
CA LYS A 517 -11.94 -8.92 12.87
C LYS A 517 -12.58 -9.46 14.16
N ALA A 518 -12.21 -10.67 14.58
CA ALA A 518 -12.67 -11.25 15.84
C ALA A 518 -12.21 -10.41 17.04
N PHE A 519 -10.97 -9.91 17.02
CA PHE A 519 -10.46 -9.00 18.03
C PHE A 519 -11.26 -7.69 18.08
N ILE A 520 -11.52 -7.07 16.92
CA ILE A 520 -12.32 -5.83 16.83
C ILE A 520 -13.73 -6.05 17.38
N ALA A 521 -14.37 -7.17 17.01
CA ALA A 521 -15.73 -7.51 17.42
C ALA A 521 -15.90 -7.58 18.95
N ASN A 522 -14.86 -7.99 19.70
CA ASN A 522 -14.89 -8.02 21.17
C ASN A 522 -15.09 -6.63 21.82
N TYR A 523 -14.80 -5.56 21.08
CA TYR A 523 -14.87 -4.17 21.57
C TYR A 523 -15.90 -3.32 20.80
N GLN A 524 -16.75 -3.96 20.00
CA GLN A 524 -17.91 -3.34 19.38
C GLN A 524 -19.17 -3.78 20.13
N ALA A 525 -20.09 -2.86 20.39
CA ALA A 525 -21.35 -3.24 21.00
C ALA A 525 -22.20 -4.00 19.97
N GLU A 526 -22.90 -5.06 20.41
CA GLU A 526 -23.74 -5.90 19.54
C GLU A 526 -24.97 -5.17 18.94
N SER A 527 -25.16 -3.87 19.16
CA SER A 527 -26.42 -3.21 18.83
C SER A 527 -26.32 -1.72 18.52
N VAL A 528 -25.93 -1.39 17.29
CA VAL A 528 -26.64 -0.37 16.50
C VAL A 528 -26.59 -0.82 15.03
N PRO A 529 -27.72 -1.09 14.36
CA PRO A 529 -27.71 -1.19 12.90
C PRO A 529 -27.29 0.19 12.38
N GLN A 530 -26.03 0.34 12.00
CA GLN A 530 -25.60 1.51 11.25
C GLN A 530 -26.55 1.63 10.04
N PRO A 531 -27.02 2.83 9.69
CA PRO A 531 -27.74 3.00 8.44
C PRO A 531 -26.87 2.39 7.34
N ARG A 532 -27.46 1.51 6.52
CA ARG A 532 -26.83 0.77 5.40
C ARG A 532 -26.36 1.68 4.26
N HIS A 533 -25.76 2.82 4.62
CA HIS A 533 -25.27 3.89 3.79
C HIS A 533 -23.92 4.35 4.35
N GLY A 534 -22.92 3.50 4.19
CA GLY A 534 -21.51 3.74 4.46
C GLY A 534 -20.77 2.46 4.07
N ASP A 535 -19.72 2.56 3.26
CA ASP A 535 -19.01 1.41 2.66
C ASP A 535 -18.80 0.25 3.66
N ASP A 536 -19.50 -0.88 3.46
CA ASP A 536 -19.43 -2.12 4.27
C ASP A 536 -18.01 -2.72 4.44
N ASN A 537 -17.01 -2.09 3.80
CA ASN A 537 -15.64 -2.53 3.69
C ASN A 537 -14.64 -1.62 4.45
N ALA A 538 -15.07 -0.55 5.11
CA ALA A 538 -14.18 0.31 5.88
C ALA A 538 -13.80 -0.29 7.25
N ALA A 539 -12.62 0.07 7.76
CA ALA A 539 -12.25 -0.28 9.13
C ALA A 539 -13.19 0.46 10.10
N PRO A 540 -13.84 -0.25 11.04
CA PRO A 540 -14.89 0.36 11.84
C PRO A 540 -14.30 1.35 12.85
N TYR A 541 -15.06 2.40 13.15
CA TYR A 541 -14.68 3.34 14.21
C TYR A 541 -14.85 2.70 15.60
N PRO A 542 -14.00 3.04 16.58
CA PRO A 542 -14.19 2.61 17.96
C PRO A 542 -15.48 3.19 18.55
N GLU A 543 -16.28 2.33 19.19
CA GLU A 543 -17.53 2.71 19.88
C GLU A 543 -17.32 2.97 21.37
N VAL A 544 -16.25 2.39 21.92
CA VAL A 544 -15.78 2.55 23.29
C VAL A 544 -14.35 3.07 23.27
N ASN A 545 -13.92 3.72 24.36
CA ASN A 545 -12.51 4.07 24.51
C ASN A 545 -11.75 2.85 25.05
N LEU A 546 -10.56 2.60 24.52
CA LEU A 546 -9.73 1.46 24.90
C LEU A 546 -8.36 1.93 25.39
N LEU A 547 -7.89 1.35 26.48
CA LEU A 547 -6.56 1.56 27.03
C LEU A 547 -5.76 0.26 26.93
N TYR A 548 -4.62 0.33 26.25
CA TYR A 548 -3.60 -0.72 26.27
C TYR A 548 -2.54 -0.39 27.31
N HIS A 549 -2.40 -1.24 28.34
CA HIS A 549 -1.39 -1.12 29.39
C HIS A 549 -0.89 -2.51 29.80
N GLU A 550 0.44 -2.70 29.84
CA GLU A 550 1.09 -3.93 30.34
C GLU A 550 0.57 -5.24 29.72
N GLY A 551 0.30 -5.25 28.40
CA GLY A 551 -0.13 -6.45 27.67
C GLY A 551 -1.65 -6.69 27.67
N GLU A 552 -2.43 -5.80 28.27
CA GLU A 552 -3.89 -5.90 28.29
C GLU A 552 -4.57 -4.71 27.62
N VAL A 553 -5.67 -4.98 26.91
CA VAL A 553 -6.56 -3.97 26.32
C VAL A 553 -7.85 -3.97 27.13
N THR A 554 -8.10 -2.86 27.82
CA THR A 554 -9.25 -2.68 28.72
C THR A 554 -10.13 -1.53 28.23
N ILE A 555 -11.43 -1.60 28.51
CA ILE A 555 -12.35 -0.49 28.25
C ILE A 555 -12.06 0.62 29.27
N TRP A 556 -11.90 1.85 28.79
CA TRP A 556 -11.57 2.99 29.61
C TRP A 556 -12.71 4.01 29.65
N ASP A 557 -13.31 4.19 30.82
CA ASP A 557 -14.33 5.22 31.03
C ASP A 557 -13.68 6.55 31.47
N VAL A 558 -14.13 7.64 30.87
CA VAL A 558 -13.55 9.00 30.93
C VAL A 558 -14.01 9.80 32.14
#